data_AF-A0A3P9QDJ0-F1
#
_entry.id   AF-A0A3P9QDJ0-F1
#
_cell.length_a   1.000
_cell.length_b   1.000
_cell.length_c   1.000
_cell.angle_alpha   90.00
_cell.angle_beta   90.00
_cell.angle_gamma   90.00
#
_symmetry.space_group_name_H-M   'P 1'
#
loop_
_entity.id
_entity.type
_entity.pdbx_description
1 polymer ?
#
loop_
_entity_poly.entity_id
_entity_poly.type
_entity_poly.pdbx_seq_one_letter_code
_entity_poly.pdbx_strand_id
1 'polypeptide(L)'
;MKPSRGSKRPPTKAPNPKKKKEKASGFPQGDNEKIPLTKSVKRRKGKICLCTVQIQGRGLLLIWRPMPPSTINAVENILDLSILATLALRRAGKKESQEHLNIIKNKFLANCAQLKVPAQKRGDLIHSTQRHQEETKKSELGKTTLNSLKADLKAVVSVLERTEEQTVSLQQICSKLRDELEEEEKKAKQVRAKCLSLSTYTIYIDLWQL
;
A
#
# COMPACT_ATOMS: atom_id res chain seq x y z
N MET A 1 35.82 4.44 14.06
CA MET A 1 35.64 5.13 12.74
C MET A 1 34.15 5.44 12.54
N LYS A 2 33.78 6.33 11.60
CA LYS A 2 32.38 6.64 11.25
C LYS A 2 32.23 6.66 9.71
N PRO A 3 31.18 6.06 9.13
CA PRO A 3 30.95 6.10 7.68
C PRO A 3 30.45 7.49 7.24
N SER A 4 30.86 7.93 6.05
CA SER A 4 30.55 9.25 5.49
C SER A 4 29.25 9.24 4.67
N ARG A 5 28.30 10.12 5.04
CA ARG A 5 26.97 10.21 4.42
C ARG A 5 27.01 10.96 3.08
N GLY A 6 27.42 10.27 2.01
CA GLY A 6 27.49 10.83 0.66
C GLY A 6 26.13 11.01 -0.01
N SER A 7 25.71 12.25 -0.25
CA SER A 7 24.64 12.59 -1.21
C SER A 7 24.92 13.94 -1.86
N LYS A 8 25.48 13.92 -3.07
CA LYS A 8 25.71 15.14 -3.87
C LYS A 8 24.48 15.43 -4.74
N ARG A 9 23.64 16.36 -4.31
CA ARG A 9 22.71 17.09 -5.19
C ARG A 9 23.02 18.60 -5.09
N PRO A 10 23.23 19.30 -6.22
CA PRO A 10 23.46 20.75 -6.19
C PRO A 10 22.16 21.50 -5.82
N PRO A 11 22.24 22.63 -5.09
CA PRO A 11 21.07 23.42 -4.74
C PRO A 11 20.51 24.15 -5.95
N THR A 12 19.23 23.95 -6.26
CA THR A 12 18.54 24.64 -7.36
C THR A 12 18.35 26.12 -7.05
N LYS A 13 18.69 27.01 -7.99
CA LYS A 13 18.59 28.47 -7.83
C LYS A 13 17.13 28.93 -7.72
N ALA A 14 16.82 29.71 -6.69
CA ALA A 14 15.59 30.51 -6.61
C ALA A 14 15.88 31.98 -6.97
N PRO A 15 15.03 32.68 -7.76
CA PRO A 15 15.24 34.08 -8.11
C PRO A 15 15.00 35.03 -6.93
N ASN A 16 15.87 36.02 -6.74
CA ASN A 16 15.85 36.93 -5.61
C ASN A 16 15.66 38.39 -6.10
N PRO A 17 14.51 39.06 -5.86
CA PRO A 17 14.30 40.46 -6.26
C PRO A 17 15.03 41.41 -5.28
N LYS A 18 15.96 42.23 -5.80
CA LYS A 18 16.77 43.16 -4.99
C LYS A 18 15.98 44.40 -4.56
N LYS A 19 16.29 44.93 -3.36
CA LYS A 19 15.83 46.24 -2.87
C LYS A 19 16.75 47.39 -3.34
N LYS A 20 16.15 48.57 -3.59
CA LYS A 20 16.69 49.92 -3.32
C LYS A 20 15.50 50.75 -2.80
N LYS A 21 15.48 51.14 -1.52
CA LYS A 21 15.99 52.40 -0.93
C LYS A 21 15.11 53.60 -1.33
N GLU A 22 14.27 54.10 -0.40
CA GLU A 22 14.47 55.31 0.45
C GLU A 22 14.14 56.60 -0.30
N LYS A 23 13.56 57.70 0.23
CA LYS A 23 13.11 58.14 1.59
C LYS A 23 12.16 59.36 1.34
N ALA A 24 11.30 59.90 2.21
CA ALA A 24 10.75 59.65 3.56
C ALA A 24 9.40 60.48 3.64
N SER A 25 8.69 60.82 4.73
CA SER A 25 8.54 60.45 6.16
C SER A 25 7.29 61.19 6.71
N GLY A 26 6.50 60.60 7.62
CA GLY A 26 5.41 61.33 8.31
C GLY A 26 4.42 60.46 9.09
N PHE A 27 4.26 60.73 10.39
CA PHE A 27 3.28 60.20 11.35
C PHE A 27 2.88 61.39 12.27
N PRO A 28 1.73 61.38 12.98
CA PRO A 28 0.42 60.81 12.64
C PRO A 28 -0.75 61.73 13.12
N GLN A 29 -1.92 61.13 13.41
CA GLN A 29 -2.91 61.54 14.44
C GLN A 29 -3.95 62.61 14.08
N GLY A 30 -5.18 62.44 14.60
CA GLY A 30 -6.26 63.42 14.56
C GLY A 30 -7.62 62.86 14.12
N ASP A 31 -8.45 62.44 15.08
CA ASP A 31 -9.85 62.07 14.85
C ASP A 31 -10.73 63.28 14.50
N ASN A 32 -11.86 63.06 13.81
CA ASN A 32 -13.12 63.74 14.14
C ASN A 32 -14.36 63.09 13.49
N GLU A 33 -15.52 63.35 14.09
CA GLU A 33 -16.83 62.86 13.64
C GLU A 33 -17.41 63.70 12.49
N LYS A 34 -18.41 63.15 11.77
CA LYS A 34 -19.78 63.72 11.78
C LYS A 34 -20.82 62.87 11.03
N ILE A 35 -22.00 62.79 11.64
CA ILE A 35 -23.26 62.32 11.04
C ILE A 35 -23.95 63.53 10.39
N PRO A 36 -24.63 63.37 9.24
CA PRO A 36 -26.01 63.89 9.15
C PRO A 36 -27.04 62.81 8.79
N LEU A 37 -28.20 62.88 9.44
CA LEU A 37 -29.36 62.01 9.24
C LEU A 37 -30.31 62.58 8.18
N THR A 38 -30.83 61.76 7.26
CA THR A 38 -32.07 62.08 6.50
C THR A 38 -32.87 60.82 6.14
N LYS A 39 -34.14 61.00 5.80
CA LYS A 39 -35.19 59.97 5.84
C LYS A 39 -35.57 59.46 4.43
N SER A 40 -35.96 58.18 4.32
CA SER A 40 -37.26 57.79 3.72
C SER A 40 -37.51 56.28 3.75
N VAL A 41 -38.79 55.88 3.77
CA VAL A 41 -39.24 54.48 3.79
C VAL A 41 -39.73 54.06 2.40
N LYS A 42 -39.31 52.88 1.92
CA LYS A 42 -39.99 52.14 0.83
C LYS A 42 -39.81 50.62 1.00
N ARG A 43 -40.91 49.90 1.25
CA ARG A 43 -40.95 48.43 1.39
C ARG A 43 -40.75 47.75 0.03
N ARG A 44 -39.76 46.86 -0.14
CA ARG A 44 -39.70 45.90 -1.26
C ARG A 44 -39.12 44.54 -0.84
N LYS A 45 -39.83 43.48 -1.26
CA LYS A 45 -39.50 42.04 -1.42
C LYS A 45 -38.41 41.41 -0.53
N GLY A 46 -38.76 40.29 0.12
CA GLY A 46 -37.84 39.52 0.97
C GLY A 46 -36.56 39.08 0.25
N LYS A 47 -35.42 39.24 0.91
CA LYS A 47 -34.08 39.02 0.35
C LYS A 47 -33.53 37.68 0.83
N ILE A 48 -33.31 36.75 -0.10
CA ILE A 48 -32.71 35.44 0.20
C ILE A 48 -31.33 35.65 0.83
N CYS A 49 -31.11 35.10 2.02
CA CYS A 49 -29.84 35.25 2.72
C CYS A 49 -28.78 34.31 2.12
N LEU A 50 -28.00 34.85 1.18
CA LEU A 50 -26.74 34.25 0.73
C LEU A 50 -25.63 34.60 1.71
N CYS A 51 -25.36 33.69 2.66
CA CYS A 51 -24.22 33.78 3.58
C CYS A 51 -22.89 33.49 2.86
N THR A 52 -22.50 34.33 1.91
CA THR A 52 -21.19 34.24 1.25
C THR A 52 -20.11 34.88 2.10
N VAL A 53 -19.55 34.11 3.04
CA VAL A 53 -18.32 34.48 3.74
C VAL A 53 -17.16 34.41 2.74
N GLN A 54 -16.59 35.56 2.37
CA GLN A 54 -15.39 35.60 1.54
C GLN A 54 -14.15 35.54 2.43
N ILE A 55 -13.33 34.50 2.27
CA ILE A 55 -11.98 34.42 2.83
C ILE A 55 -11.00 34.46 1.66
N GLN A 56 -10.15 35.49 1.64
CA GLN A 56 -9.35 35.85 0.47
C GLN A 56 -8.04 35.05 0.41
N GLY A 57 -8.08 33.80 -0.05
CA GLY A 57 -6.86 32.99 -0.19
C GLY A 57 -7.05 31.56 -0.71
N ARG A 58 -7.07 31.40 -2.05
CA ARG A 58 -6.95 30.12 -2.80
C ARG A 58 -7.83 28.92 -2.37
N GLY A 59 -8.80 29.08 -1.48
CA GLY A 59 -9.85 28.11 -1.21
C GLY A 59 -10.98 28.26 -2.23
N LEU A 60 -11.18 27.25 -3.10
CA LEU A 60 -12.34 27.22 -3.99
C LEU A 60 -13.62 27.22 -3.14
N LEU A 61 -14.48 28.23 -3.31
CA LEU A 61 -15.63 28.46 -2.44
C LEU A 61 -16.46 27.17 -2.30
N LEU A 62 -16.68 26.72 -1.05
CA LEU A 62 -17.57 25.61 -0.76
C LEU A 62 -19.02 26.08 -0.94
N ILE A 63 -19.48 26.10 -2.19
CA ILE A 63 -20.86 26.43 -2.54
C ILE A 63 -21.73 25.27 -2.05
N TRP A 64 -22.34 25.45 -0.88
CA TRP A 64 -23.39 24.58 -0.38
C TRP A 64 -24.62 24.69 -1.28
N ARG A 65 -25.07 23.56 -1.83
CA ARG A 65 -26.23 23.48 -2.74
C ARG A 65 -27.26 22.51 -2.16
N PRO A 66 -28.57 22.64 -2.48
CA PRO A 66 -29.54 21.57 -2.21
C PRO A 66 -29.05 20.24 -2.80
N MET A 67 -29.42 19.12 -2.18
CA MET A 67 -29.02 17.79 -2.64
C MET A 67 -29.46 17.56 -4.11
N PRO A 68 -28.59 17.00 -4.99
CA PRO A 68 -28.98 16.71 -6.37
C PRO A 68 -30.13 15.69 -6.45
N PRO A 69 -31.08 15.84 -7.41
CA PRO A 69 -32.21 14.92 -7.54
C PRO A 69 -31.76 13.47 -7.84
N SER A 70 -30.63 13.29 -8.54
CA SER A 70 -30.04 11.96 -8.75
C SER A 70 -29.56 11.30 -7.45
N THR A 71 -29.05 12.08 -6.48
CA THR A 71 -28.69 11.57 -5.15
C THR A 71 -29.93 11.25 -4.33
N ILE A 72 -30.98 12.09 -4.40
CA ILE A 72 -32.26 11.84 -3.73
C ILE A 72 -32.91 10.56 -4.26
N ASN A 73 -32.94 10.36 -5.58
CA ASN A 73 -33.48 9.15 -6.21
C ASN A 73 -32.65 7.89 -5.87
N ALA A 74 -31.33 8.02 -5.73
CA ALA A 74 -30.50 6.90 -5.27
C ALA A 74 -30.80 6.52 -3.82
N VAL A 75 -31.02 7.50 -2.94
CA VAL A 75 -31.46 7.29 -1.55
C VAL A 75 -32.86 6.70 -1.50
N GLU A 76 -33.79 7.16 -2.34
CA GLU A 76 -35.14 6.58 -2.46
C GLU A 76 -35.10 5.10 -2.85
N ASN A 77 -34.35 4.73 -3.88
CA ASN A 77 -34.17 3.33 -4.29
C ASN A 77 -33.62 2.45 -3.15
N ILE A 78 -32.66 2.96 -2.36
CA ILE A 78 -32.10 2.25 -1.19
C ILE A 78 -33.16 2.07 -0.10
N LEU A 79 -34.00 3.08 0.14
CA LEU A 79 -35.08 3.01 1.12
C LEU A 79 -36.17 2.04 0.68
N ASP A 80 -36.57 2.06 -0.60
CA ASP A 80 -37.58 1.12 -1.12
C ASP A 80 -37.11 -0.34 -1.07
N LEU A 81 -35.83 -0.61 -1.40
CA LEU A 81 -35.23 -1.93 -1.19
C LEU A 81 -35.20 -2.34 0.28
N SER A 82 -34.92 -1.39 1.19
CA SER A 82 -34.92 -1.64 2.65
C SER A 82 -36.33 -1.90 3.21
N ILE A 83 -37.34 -1.22 2.66
CA ILE A 83 -38.76 -1.43 2.99
C ILE A 83 -39.21 -2.82 2.48
N LEU A 84 -38.86 -3.19 1.25
CA LEU A 84 -39.14 -4.53 0.72
C LEU A 84 -38.48 -5.63 1.56
N ALA A 85 -37.22 -5.46 1.96
CA ALA A 85 -36.50 -6.40 2.81
C ALA A 85 -37.13 -6.55 4.22
N THR A 86 -37.54 -5.46 4.85
CA THR A 86 -38.20 -5.51 6.17
C THR A 86 -39.63 -6.06 6.10
N LEU A 87 -40.38 -5.78 5.02
CA LEU A 87 -41.71 -6.36 4.78
C LEU A 87 -41.66 -7.85 4.42
N ALA A 88 -40.57 -8.34 3.81
CA ALA A 88 -40.35 -9.77 3.59
C ALA A 88 -40.24 -10.54 4.90
N LEU A 89 -39.56 -9.96 5.91
CA LEU A 89 -39.39 -10.56 7.24
C LEU A 89 -40.65 -10.49 8.14
N ARG A 90 -41.58 -9.55 7.88
CA ARG A 90 -42.79 -9.38 8.72
C ARG A 90 -43.85 -10.45 8.41
N ARG A 91 -44.21 -11.30 9.39
CA ARG A 91 -45.19 -12.39 9.18
C ARG A 91 -46.64 -11.92 9.05
N ALA A 92 -47.02 -10.83 9.70
CA ALA A 92 -48.38 -10.27 9.70
C ALA A 92 -48.38 -8.74 9.59
N GLY A 93 -49.54 -8.13 9.32
CA GLY A 93 -49.70 -6.66 9.29
C GLY A 93 -48.83 -5.95 8.25
N LYS A 94 -48.54 -6.57 7.10
CA LYS A 94 -47.62 -6.01 6.08
C LYS A 94 -48.08 -4.64 5.56
N LYS A 95 -49.37 -4.48 5.24
CA LYS A 95 -49.94 -3.26 4.64
C LYS A 95 -49.78 -2.02 5.54
N GLU A 96 -50.25 -2.09 6.79
CA GLU A 96 -50.08 -1.03 7.78
C GLU A 96 -48.60 -0.65 8.00
N SER A 97 -47.72 -1.66 8.06
CA SER A 97 -46.28 -1.42 8.20
C SER A 97 -45.70 -0.72 6.98
N GLN A 98 -46.15 -1.07 5.77
CA GLN A 98 -45.74 -0.43 4.51
C GLN A 98 -46.23 1.01 4.44
N GLU A 99 -47.47 1.28 4.85
CA GLU A 99 -48.05 2.63 4.93
C GLU A 99 -47.24 3.52 5.89
N HIS A 100 -46.93 3.02 7.10
CA HIS A 100 -46.11 3.76 8.06
C HIS A 100 -44.67 3.98 7.57
N LEU A 101 -44.03 2.96 6.98
CA LEU A 101 -42.70 3.08 6.40
C LEU A 101 -42.66 4.07 5.22
N ASN A 102 -43.69 4.09 4.36
CA ASN A 102 -43.81 5.06 3.27
C ASN A 102 -43.98 6.51 3.79
N ILE A 103 -44.74 6.71 4.87
CA ILE A 103 -44.85 8.03 5.54
C ILE A 103 -43.49 8.49 6.05
N ILE A 104 -42.68 7.57 6.61
CA ILE A 104 -41.31 7.86 7.06
C ILE A 104 -40.39 8.16 5.86
N LYS A 105 -40.43 7.34 4.79
CA LYS A 105 -39.67 7.55 3.54
C LYS A 105 -39.93 8.95 2.98
N ASN A 106 -41.19 9.31 2.80
CA ASN A 106 -41.58 10.57 2.16
C ASN A 106 -41.18 11.79 3.01
N LYS A 107 -41.32 11.72 4.34
CA LYS A 107 -40.82 12.76 5.26
C LYS A 107 -39.29 12.89 5.21
N PHE A 108 -38.57 11.77 5.14
CA PHE A 108 -37.11 11.76 5.06
C PHE A 108 -36.61 12.35 3.74
N LEU A 109 -37.18 11.92 2.59
CA LEU A 109 -36.81 12.46 1.27
C LEU A 109 -37.12 13.96 1.15
N ALA A 110 -38.23 14.44 1.72
CA ALA A 110 -38.55 15.87 1.79
C ALA A 110 -37.52 16.68 2.61
N ASN A 111 -36.90 16.07 3.63
CA ASN A 111 -35.78 16.66 4.36
C ASN A 111 -34.48 16.61 3.54
N CYS A 112 -34.20 15.50 2.83
CA CYS A 112 -33.05 15.39 1.92
C CYS A 112 -33.07 16.44 0.81
N ALA A 113 -34.24 16.75 0.24
CA ALA A 113 -34.40 17.81 -0.76
C ALA A 113 -34.05 19.23 -0.24
N GLN A 114 -34.29 19.47 1.06
CA GLN A 114 -33.96 20.74 1.73
C GLN A 114 -32.52 20.75 2.27
N LEU A 115 -31.91 19.58 2.49
CA LEU A 115 -30.56 19.44 2.98
C LEU A 115 -29.56 20.06 2.01
N LYS A 116 -28.83 21.07 2.50
CA LYS A 116 -27.70 21.63 1.79
C LYS A 116 -26.51 20.69 1.96
N VAL A 117 -25.93 20.26 0.86
CA VAL A 117 -24.69 19.48 0.80
C VAL A 117 -23.56 20.32 0.19
N PRO A 118 -22.28 20.07 0.53
CA PRO A 118 -21.17 20.64 -0.21
C PRO A 118 -21.24 20.22 -1.68
N ALA A 119 -21.03 21.15 -2.62
CA ALA A 119 -20.93 20.80 -4.03
C ALA A 119 -19.70 19.91 -4.28
N GLN A 120 -19.91 18.60 -4.37
CA GLN A 120 -18.86 17.60 -4.61
C GLN A 120 -18.15 17.91 -5.92
N LYS A 121 -16.82 18.10 -5.89
CA LYS A 121 -16.07 18.50 -7.08
C LYS A 121 -15.90 17.27 -7.97
N ARG A 122 -16.23 17.40 -9.26
CA ARG A 122 -16.08 16.32 -10.26
C ARG A 122 -14.64 15.77 -10.30
N GLY A 123 -13.64 16.60 -10.03
CA GLY A 123 -12.24 16.20 -9.90
C GLY A 123 -12.01 15.17 -8.79
N ASP A 124 -12.65 15.32 -7.63
CA ASP A 124 -12.44 14.44 -6.48
C ASP A 124 -12.87 12.99 -6.79
N LEU A 125 -13.96 12.81 -7.56
CA LEU A 125 -14.37 11.51 -8.08
C LEU A 125 -13.39 10.97 -9.13
N ILE A 126 -12.96 11.80 -10.09
CA ILE A 126 -12.00 11.40 -11.14
C ILE A 126 -10.69 10.93 -10.51
N HIS A 127 -10.16 11.65 -9.52
CA HIS A 127 -8.98 11.24 -8.76
C HIS A 127 -9.21 9.98 -7.92
N SER A 128 -10.44 9.68 -7.50
CA SER A 128 -10.77 8.41 -6.85
C SER A 128 -10.70 7.24 -7.84
N THR A 129 -11.43 7.34 -8.97
CA THR A 129 -11.45 6.31 -10.02
C THR A 129 -10.07 6.08 -10.62
N GLN A 130 -9.30 7.14 -10.87
CA GLN A 130 -7.93 7.03 -11.38
C GLN A 130 -7.02 6.28 -10.39
N ARG A 131 -7.03 6.63 -9.09
CA ARG A 131 -6.23 5.93 -8.07
C ARG A 131 -6.60 4.45 -7.98
N HIS A 132 -7.88 4.12 -8.03
CA HIS A 132 -8.33 2.73 -8.04
C HIS A 132 -7.81 1.97 -9.28
N GLN A 133 -7.87 2.57 -10.48
CA GLN A 133 -7.32 1.95 -11.68
C GLN A 133 -5.78 1.78 -11.63
N GLU A 134 -5.06 2.75 -11.05
CA GLU A 134 -3.62 2.65 -10.84
C GLU A 134 -3.25 1.58 -9.80
N GLU A 135 -4.05 1.43 -8.76
CA GLU A 135 -3.88 0.42 -7.71
C GLU A 135 -4.16 -1.00 -8.22
N THR A 136 -5.24 -1.19 -8.99
CA THR A 136 -5.56 -2.47 -9.65
C THR A 136 -4.42 -2.90 -10.59
N LYS A 137 -3.90 -2.00 -11.43
CA LYS A 137 -2.75 -2.28 -12.31
C LYS A 137 -1.48 -2.64 -11.52
N LYS A 138 -1.22 -1.97 -10.39
CA LYS A 138 -0.10 -2.33 -9.49
C LYS A 138 -0.31 -3.70 -8.84
N SER A 139 -1.54 -4.05 -8.47
CA SER A 139 -1.90 -5.37 -7.93
C SER A 139 -1.68 -6.48 -8.97
N GLU A 140 -2.08 -6.26 -10.22
CA GLU A 140 -1.88 -7.20 -11.33
C GLU A 140 -0.40 -7.42 -11.64
N LEU A 141 0.38 -6.36 -11.78
CA LEU A 141 1.83 -6.44 -11.97
C LEU A 141 2.56 -7.06 -10.77
N GLY A 142 2.06 -6.83 -9.54
CA GLY A 142 2.57 -7.48 -8.34
C GLY A 142 2.32 -8.99 -8.35
N LYS A 143 1.12 -9.42 -8.78
CA LYS A 143 0.76 -10.84 -8.91
C LYS A 143 1.60 -11.57 -9.95
N THR A 144 1.82 -10.98 -11.13
CA THR A 144 2.67 -11.59 -12.16
C THR A 144 4.13 -11.70 -11.71
N THR A 145 4.66 -10.65 -11.08
CA THR A 145 6.02 -10.64 -10.51
C THR A 145 6.20 -11.70 -9.41
N LEU A 146 5.23 -11.82 -8.49
CA LEU A 146 5.24 -12.83 -7.43
C LEU A 146 5.13 -14.26 -8.00
N ASN A 147 4.32 -14.46 -9.03
CA ASN A 147 4.21 -15.76 -9.71
C ASN A 147 5.51 -16.16 -10.43
N SER A 148 6.24 -15.21 -11.04
CA SER A 148 7.59 -15.47 -11.57
C SER A 148 8.53 -15.91 -10.46
N LEU A 149 8.67 -15.10 -9.40
CA LEU A 149 9.56 -15.39 -8.28
C LEU A 149 9.25 -16.74 -7.62
N LYS A 150 7.97 -17.15 -7.56
CA LYS A 150 7.56 -18.48 -7.08
C LYS A 150 8.02 -19.62 -8.00
N ALA A 151 8.00 -19.42 -9.32
CA ALA A 151 8.56 -20.38 -10.29
C ALA A 151 10.08 -20.44 -10.20
N ASP A 152 10.75 -19.28 -10.09
CA ASP A 152 12.20 -19.16 -9.94
C ASP A 152 12.69 -19.86 -8.67
N LEU A 153 12.04 -19.64 -7.53
CA LEU A 153 12.32 -20.34 -6.27
C LEU A 153 12.09 -21.85 -6.38
N LYS A 154 11.02 -22.30 -7.05
CA LYS A 154 10.80 -23.74 -7.29
C LYS A 154 11.91 -24.35 -8.16
N ALA A 155 12.38 -23.62 -9.18
CA ALA A 155 13.50 -24.07 -10.02
C ALA A 155 14.78 -24.21 -9.19
N VAL A 156 15.12 -23.20 -8.37
CA VAL A 156 16.29 -23.23 -7.47
C VAL A 156 16.21 -24.38 -6.48
N VAL A 157 15.07 -24.58 -5.80
CA VAL A 157 14.88 -25.72 -4.88
C VAL A 157 15.11 -27.05 -5.60
N SER A 158 14.54 -27.23 -6.80
CA SER A 158 14.74 -28.46 -7.57
C SER A 158 16.19 -28.70 -8.00
N VAL A 159 17.00 -27.64 -8.13
CA VAL A 159 18.45 -27.77 -8.41
C VAL A 159 19.18 -28.17 -7.14
N LEU A 160 18.86 -27.53 -6.01
CA LEU A 160 19.47 -27.84 -4.70
C LEU A 160 19.23 -29.30 -4.30
N GLU A 161 17.99 -29.79 -4.43
CA GLU A 161 17.62 -31.19 -4.20
C GLU A 161 18.52 -32.15 -5.01
N ARG A 162 18.65 -31.92 -6.33
CA ARG A 162 19.50 -32.75 -7.21
C ARG A 162 21.00 -32.62 -6.90
N THR A 163 21.49 -31.46 -6.47
CA THR A 163 22.90 -31.31 -6.06
C THR A 163 23.18 -31.97 -4.71
N GLU A 164 22.20 -32.05 -3.81
CA GLU A 164 22.32 -32.78 -2.54
C GLU A 164 22.37 -34.29 -2.81
N GLU A 165 21.46 -34.83 -3.64
CA GLU A 165 21.50 -36.23 -4.11
C GLU A 165 22.86 -36.61 -4.73
N GLN A 166 23.41 -35.74 -5.57
CA GLN A 166 24.74 -35.92 -6.17
C GLN A 166 25.86 -35.86 -5.12
N THR A 167 25.78 -34.94 -4.16
CA THR A 167 26.78 -34.78 -3.09
C THR A 167 26.80 -36.01 -2.18
N VAL A 168 25.63 -36.50 -1.76
CA VAL A 168 25.49 -37.72 -0.95
C VAL A 168 25.99 -38.95 -1.72
N SER A 169 25.66 -39.08 -3.01
CA SER A 169 26.14 -40.17 -3.86
C SER A 169 27.67 -40.17 -4.00
N LEU A 170 28.27 -39.01 -4.28
CA LEU A 170 29.72 -38.86 -4.35
C LEU A 170 30.39 -39.12 -2.99
N GLN A 171 29.79 -38.70 -1.88
CA GLN A 171 30.30 -38.98 -0.54
C GLN A 171 30.30 -40.49 -0.23
N GLN A 172 29.25 -41.22 -0.64
CA GLN A 172 29.19 -42.68 -0.50
C GLN A 172 30.27 -43.39 -1.33
N ILE A 173 30.48 -42.96 -2.59
CA ILE A 173 31.54 -43.49 -3.46
C ILE A 173 32.92 -43.21 -2.84
N CYS A 174 33.17 -41.97 -2.40
CA CYS A 174 34.40 -41.60 -1.71
C CYS A 174 34.58 -42.29 -0.35
N SER A 175 33.53 -42.80 0.30
CA SER A 175 33.69 -43.70 1.46
C SER A 175 34.21 -45.06 0.99
N LYS A 176 33.47 -45.74 0.11
CA LYS A 176 33.83 -47.08 -0.39
C LYS A 176 35.26 -47.15 -0.93
N LEU A 177 35.68 -46.16 -1.71
CA LEU A 177 37.05 -46.09 -2.25
C LEU A 177 38.13 -45.90 -1.18
N ARG A 178 37.81 -45.32 0.00
CA ARG A 178 38.73 -45.28 1.14
C ARG A 178 38.73 -46.60 1.91
N ASP A 179 37.56 -47.22 2.08
CA ASP A 179 37.41 -48.52 2.73
C ASP A 179 38.17 -49.61 1.95
N GLU A 180 38.02 -49.63 0.61
CA GLU A 180 38.76 -50.50 -0.31
C GLU A 180 40.28 -50.24 -0.29
N LEU A 181 40.70 -48.97 -0.26
CA LEU A 181 42.12 -48.58 -0.16
C LEU A 181 42.74 -49.05 1.16
N GLU A 182 42.03 -48.96 2.28
CA GLU A 182 42.52 -49.41 3.59
C GLU A 182 42.68 -50.94 3.63
N GLU A 183 41.77 -51.70 3.01
CA GLU A 183 41.90 -53.15 2.90
C GLU A 183 43.05 -53.59 1.98
N GLU A 184 43.29 -52.92 0.85
CA GLU A 184 44.48 -53.19 0.04
C GLU A 184 45.78 -52.80 0.76
N GLU A 185 45.79 -51.71 1.54
CA GLU A 185 46.95 -51.34 2.36
C GLU A 185 47.22 -52.39 3.46
N LYS A 186 46.19 -52.93 4.11
CA LYS A 186 46.29 -54.04 5.07
C LYS A 186 46.86 -55.31 4.42
N LYS A 187 46.38 -55.67 3.21
CA LYS A 187 46.91 -56.81 2.44
C LYS A 187 48.39 -56.60 2.10
N ALA A 188 48.76 -55.42 1.58
CA ALA A 188 50.14 -55.08 1.25
C ALA A 188 51.07 -55.11 2.49
N LYS A 189 50.60 -54.60 3.64
CA LYS A 189 51.30 -54.71 4.94
C LYS A 189 51.51 -56.17 5.35
N GLN A 190 50.49 -57.02 5.22
CA GLN A 190 50.58 -58.44 5.56
C GLN A 190 51.54 -59.21 4.63
N VAL A 191 51.52 -58.94 3.31
CA VAL A 191 52.45 -59.54 2.35
C VAL A 191 53.90 -59.11 2.63
N ARG A 192 54.12 -57.83 2.95
CA ARG A 192 55.44 -57.33 3.37
C ARG A 192 55.94 -58.03 4.62
N ALA A 193 55.10 -58.17 5.66
CA ALA A 193 55.46 -58.86 6.89
C ALA A 193 55.79 -60.35 6.66
N LYS A 194 55.00 -61.05 5.84
CA LYS A 194 55.27 -62.45 5.43
C LYS A 194 56.60 -62.59 4.72
N CYS A 195 56.87 -61.74 3.72
CA CYS A 195 58.12 -61.74 2.96
C CYS A 195 59.34 -61.50 3.87
N LEU A 196 59.27 -60.51 4.76
CA LEU A 196 60.32 -60.25 5.76
C LEU A 196 60.57 -61.48 6.64
N SER A 197 59.52 -62.10 7.19
CA SER A 197 59.66 -63.29 8.04
C SER A 197 60.32 -64.47 7.31
N LEU A 198 59.96 -64.72 6.05
CA LEU A 198 60.60 -65.76 5.23
C LEU A 198 62.08 -65.45 5.01
N SER A 199 62.44 -64.21 4.67
CA SER A 199 63.85 -63.83 4.49
C SER A 199 64.68 -64.02 5.77
N THR A 200 64.12 -63.73 6.95
CA THR A 200 64.81 -63.98 8.23
C THR A 200 64.95 -65.47 8.55
N TYR A 201 63.97 -66.31 8.17
CA TYR A 201 64.09 -67.76 8.35
C TYR A 201 65.13 -68.37 7.41
N THR A 202 65.20 -67.95 6.14
CA THR A 202 66.25 -68.40 5.22
C THR A 202 67.63 -68.05 5.75
N ILE A 203 67.87 -66.78 6.13
CA ILE A 203 69.14 -66.34 6.73
C ILE A 203 69.50 -67.16 7.98
N TYR A 204 68.52 -67.48 8.84
CA TYR A 204 68.76 -68.28 10.04
C TYR A 204 69.12 -69.74 9.73
N ILE A 205 68.51 -70.34 8.70
CA ILE A 205 68.84 -71.70 8.24
C ILE A 205 70.25 -71.73 7.63
N ASP A 206 70.58 -70.75 6.78
CA ASP A 206 71.90 -70.64 6.15
C ASP A 206 73.01 -70.46 7.20
N LEU A 207 72.75 -69.69 8.27
CA LEU A 207 73.67 -69.54 9.41
C LEU A 207 73.76 -70.77 10.33
N TRP A 208 72.89 -71.77 10.18
CA TRP A 208 72.88 -73.00 10.99
C TRP A 208 73.42 -74.22 10.22
N GLN A 209 73.90 -74.02 8.97
CA GLN A 209 74.58 -75.02 8.15
C GLN A 209 76.07 -74.71 7.88
N LEU A 210 76.62 -73.67 8.51
CA LEU A 210 78.05 -73.33 8.56
C LEU A 210 78.68 -73.74 9.90
#